data_AF-A0A8H6ZCV0-F1
#
_entry.id   AF-A0A8H6ZCV0-F1
#
_cell.length_a   1.000
_cell.length_b   1.000
_cell.length_c   1.000
_cell.angle_alpha   90.00
_cell.angle_beta   90.00
_cell.angle_gamma   90.00
#
_symmetry.space_group_name_H-M   'P 1'
#
loop_
_entity.id
_entity.type
_entity.pdbx_description
1 polymer ?
#
loop_
_entity_poly.entity_id
_entity_poly.type
_entity_poly.pdbx_seq_one_letter_code
_entity_poly.pdbx_strand_id
1 'polypeptide(L)'
;MLDFMQADRTRLVDLTAKILDLERSLSALRIEQAEVQERLDAYSYHILTLPNELTSEILVRFVPVYPDAPPLTGLASPTTLTHICHRWRELALATPALWRAVKFDNNHTSEQMQYISDAWMERSGSCGLSIDIDIDDQRVLDELLLMEPSTVVDTRSRWEHLKLWVPFSHLHHFATPMPMLRSLDSAMRFSRNTAYSFKDPVFTEVPQLRTVVLYRNLIPKVTLPWTKLTSLTLNCVGKNRCARILAQTPNLVLCVLNLALYDEFGDGGLTPPEQGIVLPCLESMVLTQENRSRWSMFKGFNLDSLVVPSLRRLEVQEEFLKPNPVASLQSFISKSGCALREVCIIGDIITDLESYRGAFPSISCSHRIRSSGS
;
A
#
# COMPACT_ATOMS: atom_id res chain seq x y z
N MET A 1 -71.03 32.68 -40.45
CA MET A 1 -70.65 31.43 -41.16
C MET A 1 -69.63 31.72 -42.26
N LEU A 2 -69.86 32.71 -43.13
CA LEU A 2 -68.86 33.15 -44.12
C LEU A 2 -67.56 33.71 -43.51
N ASP A 3 -67.64 34.50 -42.44
CA ASP A 3 -66.44 35.07 -41.77
C ASP A 3 -65.54 34.02 -41.10
N PHE A 4 -66.15 32.97 -40.53
CA PHE A 4 -65.41 31.84 -39.94
C PHE A 4 -64.66 31.04 -41.02
N MET A 5 -65.28 30.80 -42.18
CA MET A 5 -64.61 30.13 -43.30
C MET A 5 -63.46 30.95 -43.88
N GLN A 6 -63.55 32.28 -43.85
CA GLN A 6 -62.47 33.15 -44.30
C GLN A 6 -61.30 33.16 -43.30
N ALA A 7 -61.60 33.18 -41.99
CA ALA A 7 -60.58 33.04 -40.93
C ALA A 7 -59.84 31.69 -41.02
N ASP A 8 -60.56 30.59 -41.24
CA ASP A 8 -59.98 29.25 -41.40
C ASP A 8 -59.11 29.13 -42.66
N ARG A 9 -59.53 29.77 -43.77
CA ARG A 9 -58.71 29.83 -45.00
C ARG A 9 -57.41 30.59 -44.79
N THR A 10 -57.45 31.75 -44.13
CA THR A 10 -56.23 32.51 -43.78
C THR A 10 -55.33 31.68 -42.88
N ARG A 11 -55.90 31.00 -41.88
CA ARG A 11 -55.13 30.15 -40.97
C ARG A 11 -54.48 28.96 -41.68
N LEU A 12 -55.15 28.37 -42.66
CA LEU A 12 -54.61 27.27 -43.46
C LEU A 12 -53.44 27.74 -44.32
N VAL A 13 -53.50 28.94 -44.90
CA VAL A 13 -52.38 29.56 -45.64
C VAL A 13 -51.19 29.78 -44.71
N ASP A 14 -51.40 30.33 -43.51
CA ASP A 14 -50.34 30.55 -42.52
C ASP A 14 -49.69 29.23 -42.08
N LEU A 15 -50.50 28.19 -41.83
CA LEU A 15 -50.00 26.87 -41.47
C LEU A 15 -49.20 26.24 -42.61
N THR A 16 -49.65 26.38 -43.85
CA THR A 16 -48.94 25.86 -45.03
C THR A 16 -47.59 26.57 -45.22
N ALA A 17 -47.56 27.89 -45.05
CA ALA A 17 -46.31 28.66 -45.09
C ALA A 17 -45.34 28.24 -43.97
N LYS A 18 -45.86 27.99 -42.76
CA LYS A 18 -45.07 27.52 -41.62
C LYS A 18 -44.54 26.09 -41.83
N ILE A 19 -45.33 25.20 -42.43
CA ILE A 19 -44.87 23.86 -42.78
C ILE A 19 -43.71 23.94 -43.77
N LEU A 20 -43.84 24.74 -44.84
CA LEU A 20 -42.78 24.91 -45.83
C LEU A 20 -41.49 25.49 -45.22
N ASP A 21 -41.61 26.45 -44.29
CA ASP A 21 -40.45 27.03 -43.59
C ASP A 21 -39.75 26.02 -42.66
N LEU A 22 -40.54 25.21 -41.94
CA LEU A 22 -40.02 24.12 -41.10
C LEU A 22 -39.38 23.01 -41.93
N GLU A 23 -39.94 22.67 -43.09
CA GLU A 23 -39.35 21.68 -44.01
C GLU A 23 -38.01 22.16 -44.55
N ARG A 24 -37.89 23.45 -44.92
CA ARG A 24 -36.62 24.05 -45.31
C ARG A 24 -35.60 23.99 -44.18
N SER A 25 -36.00 24.38 -42.98
CA SER A 25 -35.14 24.34 -41.78
C SER A 25 -34.68 22.91 -41.46
N LEU A 26 -35.59 21.94 -41.55
CA LEU A 26 -35.28 20.52 -41.34
C LEU A 26 -34.29 20.00 -42.40
N SER A 27 -34.47 20.40 -43.67
CA SER A 27 -33.57 20.01 -44.76
C SER A 27 -32.16 20.58 -44.56
N ALA A 28 -32.04 21.84 -44.14
CA ALA A 28 -30.76 22.47 -43.85
C ALA A 28 -30.05 21.77 -42.67
N LEU A 29 -30.77 21.49 -41.58
CA LEU A 29 -30.23 20.76 -40.44
C LEU A 29 -29.79 19.33 -40.78
N ARG A 30 -30.49 18.65 -41.71
CA ARG A 30 -30.07 17.32 -42.19
C ARG A 30 -28.79 17.37 -43.02
N ILE A 31 -28.60 18.42 -43.83
CA ILE A 31 -27.34 18.62 -44.58
C ILE A 31 -26.20 18.87 -43.59
N GLU A 32 -26.40 19.78 -42.64
CA GLU A 32 -25.41 20.05 -41.60
C GLU A 32 -25.09 18.79 -40.77
N GLN A 33 -26.10 18.01 -40.42
CA GLN A 33 -25.93 16.72 -39.75
C GLN A 33 -25.05 15.76 -40.55
N ALA A 34 -25.27 15.64 -41.87
CA ALA A 34 -24.49 14.78 -42.74
C ALA A 34 -23.02 15.25 -42.84
N GLU A 35 -22.79 16.55 -42.98
CA GLU A 35 -21.44 17.13 -43.01
C GLU A 35 -20.69 16.92 -41.69
N VAL A 36 -21.37 17.10 -40.55
CA VAL A 36 -20.80 16.83 -39.23
C VAL A 36 -20.45 15.35 -39.08
N GLN A 37 -21.34 14.46 -39.51
CA GLN A 37 -21.13 13.01 -39.43
C GLN A 37 -19.92 12.58 -40.29
N GLU A 38 -19.80 13.08 -41.52
CA GLU A 38 -18.66 12.79 -42.40
C GLU A 38 -17.32 13.24 -41.77
N ARG A 39 -17.29 14.43 -41.15
CA ARG A 39 -16.10 14.89 -40.42
C ARG A 39 -15.77 13.99 -39.23
N LEU A 40 -16.78 13.51 -38.51
CA LEU A 40 -16.58 12.61 -37.37
C LEU A 40 -16.06 11.24 -37.80
N ASP A 41 -16.58 10.69 -38.90
CA ASP A 41 -16.16 9.40 -39.45
C ASP A 41 -14.74 9.44 -40.01
N ALA A 42 -14.27 10.62 -40.45
CA ALA A 42 -12.88 10.83 -40.87
C ALA A 42 -11.88 10.77 -39.70
N TYR A 43 -12.31 10.97 -38.45
CA TYR A 43 -11.42 10.85 -37.30
C TYR A 43 -11.18 9.38 -36.93
N SER A 44 -9.96 8.91 -37.13
CA SER A 44 -9.52 7.63 -36.57
C SER A 44 -9.21 7.78 -35.07
N TYR A 45 -10.12 7.31 -34.23
CA TYR A 45 -9.88 7.16 -32.80
C TYR A 45 -9.01 5.92 -32.56
N HIS A 46 -7.70 6.09 -32.65
CA HIS A 46 -6.72 4.99 -32.53
C HIS A 46 -6.90 4.14 -31.25
N ILE A 47 -7.40 4.75 -30.17
CA ILE A 47 -7.68 4.05 -28.92
C ILE A 47 -8.86 3.08 -29.01
N LEU A 48 -9.75 3.27 -30.00
CA LEU A 48 -10.86 2.40 -30.35
C LEU A 48 -10.49 1.35 -31.41
N THR A 49 -9.26 1.37 -31.94
CA THR A 49 -8.77 0.36 -32.90
C THR A 49 -7.72 -0.56 -32.30
N LEU A 50 -7.24 -0.29 -31.08
CA LEU A 50 -6.33 -1.18 -30.36
C LEU A 50 -6.98 -2.56 -30.13
N PRO A 51 -6.22 -3.66 -30.15
CA PRO A 51 -6.68 -4.95 -29.65
C PRO A 51 -7.18 -4.88 -28.20
N ASN A 52 -8.02 -5.83 -27.82
CA ASN A 52 -8.61 -5.87 -26.47
C ASN A 52 -7.53 -6.02 -25.40
N GLU A 53 -6.49 -6.83 -25.68
CA GLU A 53 -5.38 -7.09 -24.77
C GLU A 53 -4.59 -5.81 -24.47
N LEU A 54 -4.26 -5.04 -25.52
CA LEU A 54 -3.52 -3.79 -25.34
C LEU A 54 -4.36 -2.73 -24.61
N THR A 55 -5.67 -2.68 -24.91
CA THR A 55 -6.58 -1.79 -24.20
C THR A 55 -6.65 -2.17 -22.72
N SER A 56 -6.86 -3.45 -22.39
CA SER A 56 -6.88 -3.92 -21.00
C SER A 56 -5.58 -3.63 -20.25
N GLU A 57 -4.41 -3.78 -20.89
CA GLU A 57 -3.12 -3.40 -20.30
C GLU A 57 -3.02 -1.90 -20.02
N ILE A 58 -3.54 -1.05 -20.92
CA ILE A 58 -3.62 0.40 -20.69
C ILE A 58 -4.54 0.70 -19.50
N LEU A 59 -5.69 0.03 -19.41
CA LEU A 59 -6.61 0.18 -18.28
C LEU A 59 -5.93 -0.24 -16.96
N VAL A 60 -5.18 -1.34 -16.93
CA VAL A 60 -4.47 -1.79 -15.72
C VAL A 60 -3.41 -0.79 -15.28
N ARG A 61 -2.77 -0.08 -16.21
CA ARG A 61 -1.78 0.96 -15.89
C ARG A 61 -2.39 2.29 -15.44
N PHE A 62 -3.71 2.45 -15.55
CA PHE A 62 -4.40 3.63 -15.04
C PHE A 62 -4.48 3.66 -13.51
N VAL A 63 -4.61 2.48 -12.88
CA VAL A 63 -4.65 2.35 -11.42
C VAL A 63 -3.23 2.24 -10.83
N PRO A 64 -3.05 2.45 -9.51
CA PRO A 64 -1.77 2.23 -8.85
C PRO A 64 -1.23 0.82 -9.08
N VAL A 65 0.10 0.70 -9.03
CA VAL A 65 0.76 -0.60 -9.17
C VAL A 65 0.35 -1.51 -8.00
N TYR A 66 -0.16 -2.69 -8.31
CA TYR A 66 -0.48 -3.70 -7.31
C TYR A 66 0.74 -3.99 -6.41
N PRO A 67 0.60 -4.02 -5.07
CA PRO A 67 -0.63 -4.19 -4.30
C PRO A 67 -1.33 -2.90 -3.83
N ASP A 68 -0.91 -1.72 -4.29
CA ASP A 68 -1.53 -0.48 -3.83
C ASP A 68 -2.94 -0.32 -4.38
N ALA A 69 -3.87 0.08 -3.51
CA ALA A 69 -5.27 0.20 -3.86
C ALA A 69 -5.58 1.57 -4.51
N PRO A 70 -6.34 1.61 -5.62
CA PRO A 70 -6.90 2.86 -6.12
C PRO A 70 -7.94 3.41 -5.14
N PRO A 71 -8.30 4.70 -5.25
CA PRO A 71 -9.43 5.24 -4.49
C PRO A 71 -10.72 4.54 -4.91
N LEU A 72 -11.61 4.28 -3.94
CA LEU A 72 -12.91 3.63 -4.18
C LEU A 72 -13.75 4.43 -5.17
N THR A 73 -13.75 5.76 -5.02
CA THR A 73 -14.54 6.70 -5.84
C THR A 73 -13.66 7.81 -6.44
N GLY A 74 -14.22 8.59 -7.37
CA GLY A 74 -13.54 9.74 -7.97
C GLY A 74 -12.62 9.40 -9.15
N LEU A 75 -11.84 10.39 -9.59
CA LEU A 75 -11.19 10.41 -10.91
C LEU A 75 -10.13 9.32 -11.14
N ALA A 76 -9.53 8.76 -10.09
CA ALA A 76 -8.53 7.69 -10.21
C ALA A 76 -9.09 6.30 -9.85
N SER A 77 -10.41 6.18 -9.65
CA SER A 77 -11.07 4.90 -9.40
C SER A 77 -11.19 4.11 -10.71
N PRO A 78 -10.94 2.79 -10.72
CA PRO A 78 -11.16 1.94 -11.89
C PRO A 78 -12.61 1.97 -12.37
N THR A 79 -13.57 2.31 -11.49
CA THR A 79 -14.98 2.48 -11.86
C THR A 79 -15.15 3.57 -12.93
N THR A 80 -14.32 4.60 -12.96
CA THR A 80 -14.39 5.67 -13.99
C THR A 80 -14.16 5.14 -15.40
N LEU A 81 -13.33 4.10 -15.55
CA LEU A 81 -13.07 3.45 -16.84
C LEU A 81 -14.36 2.84 -17.43
N THR A 82 -15.31 2.46 -16.57
CA THR A 82 -16.61 1.91 -16.98
C THR A 82 -17.59 2.97 -17.47
N HIS A 83 -17.26 4.27 -17.34
CA HIS A 83 -18.13 5.37 -17.74
C HIS A 83 -17.64 6.12 -19.00
N ILE A 84 -16.49 5.73 -19.57
CA ILE A 84 -15.90 6.43 -20.73
C ILE A 84 -16.64 6.09 -22.02
N CYS A 85 -16.70 4.82 -22.42
CA CYS A 85 -17.46 4.35 -23.57
C CYS A 85 -17.89 2.88 -23.37
N HIS A 86 -18.78 2.38 -24.24
CA HIS A 86 -19.27 1.00 -24.17
C HIS A 86 -18.13 -0.03 -24.18
N ARG A 87 -17.21 0.10 -25.13
CA ARG A 87 -16.08 -0.81 -25.29
C ARG A 87 -15.18 -0.87 -24.05
N TRP A 88 -14.89 0.29 -23.46
CA TRP A 88 -14.08 0.38 -22.25
C TRP A 88 -14.79 -0.19 -21.03
N ARG A 89 -16.10 -0.01 -20.93
CA ARG A 89 -16.91 -0.65 -19.90
C ARG A 89 -16.80 -2.17 -19.97
N GLU A 90 -17.01 -2.75 -21.14
CA GLU A 90 -16.92 -4.20 -21.33
C GLU A 90 -15.53 -4.73 -20.95
N LEU A 91 -14.48 -4.09 -21.44
CA LEU A 91 -13.10 -4.49 -21.16
C LEU A 91 -12.72 -4.31 -19.69
N ALA A 92 -13.08 -3.19 -19.07
CA ALA A 92 -12.80 -2.93 -17.66
C ALA A 92 -13.51 -3.97 -16.77
N LEU A 93 -14.79 -4.24 -17.02
CA LEU A 93 -15.54 -5.25 -16.27
C LEU A 93 -14.99 -6.66 -16.49
N ALA A 94 -14.50 -6.98 -17.69
CA ALA A 94 -13.88 -8.26 -18.04
C ALA A 94 -12.39 -8.38 -17.63
N THR A 95 -11.82 -7.38 -16.95
CA THR A 95 -10.40 -7.38 -16.53
C THR A 95 -10.30 -7.44 -14.99
N PRO A 96 -10.25 -8.65 -14.39
CA PRO A 96 -10.22 -8.84 -12.93
C PRO A 96 -9.10 -8.10 -12.19
N ALA A 97 -7.96 -7.90 -12.84
CA ALA A 97 -6.80 -7.23 -12.27
C ALA A 97 -7.06 -5.77 -11.85
N LEU A 98 -8.07 -5.11 -12.42
CA LEU A 98 -8.47 -3.74 -12.03
C LEU A 98 -9.15 -3.67 -10.66
N TRP A 99 -9.73 -4.79 -10.22
CA TRP A 99 -10.65 -4.84 -9.08
C TRP A 99 -10.08 -5.56 -7.87
N ARG A 100 -8.81 -6.01 -7.95
CA ARG A 100 -8.19 -6.90 -6.95
C ARG A 100 -7.51 -6.18 -5.78
N ALA A 101 -7.59 -4.86 -5.68
CA ALA A 101 -7.05 -4.07 -4.57
C ALA A 101 -8.10 -3.08 -4.05
N VAL A 102 -8.35 -3.08 -2.75
CA VAL A 102 -9.44 -2.31 -2.11
C VAL A 102 -8.90 -1.62 -0.86
N LYS A 103 -9.21 -0.33 -0.70
CA LYS A 103 -8.91 0.44 0.51
C LYS A 103 -10.19 0.85 1.22
N PHE A 104 -10.24 0.61 2.52
CA PHE A 104 -11.28 1.05 3.44
C PHE A 104 -10.72 2.15 4.34
N ASP A 105 -11.39 3.30 4.38
CA ASP A 105 -10.96 4.46 5.14
C ASP A 105 -12.14 5.19 5.79
N ASN A 106 -11.84 6.17 6.65
CA ASN A 106 -12.87 6.97 7.33
C ASN A 106 -13.56 8.01 6.42
N ASN A 107 -13.17 8.13 5.15
CA ASN A 107 -13.71 9.15 4.25
C ASN A 107 -15.01 8.70 3.56
N HIS A 108 -15.35 7.42 3.65
CA HIS A 108 -16.54 6.82 3.05
C HIS A 108 -17.48 6.30 4.15
N THR A 109 -18.78 6.24 3.86
CA THR A 109 -19.71 5.52 4.74
C THR A 109 -19.51 4.01 4.59
N SER A 110 -19.87 3.24 5.62
CA SER A 110 -19.87 1.77 5.57
C SER A 110 -20.69 1.23 4.40
N GLU A 111 -21.89 1.79 4.16
CA GLU A 111 -22.76 1.42 3.03
C GLU A 111 -22.07 1.64 1.68
N GLN A 112 -21.40 2.78 1.49
CA GLN A 112 -20.64 3.06 0.26
C GLN A 112 -19.48 2.08 0.07
N MET A 113 -18.74 1.82 1.15
CA MET A 113 -17.62 0.89 1.13
C MET A 113 -18.08 -0.52 0.77
N GLN A 114 -19.14 -1.01 1.43
CA GLN A 114 -19.70 -2.33 1.19
C GLN A 114 -20.18 -2.47 -0.25
N TYR A 115 -21.03 -1.55 -0.73
CA TYR A 115 -21.55 -1.61 -2.11
C TYR A 115 -20.44 -1.66 -3.17
N ILE A 116 -19.41 -0.81 -3.01
CA ILE A 116 -18.31 -0.75 -3.98
C ILE A 116 -17.41 -1.98 -3.84
N SER A 117 -17.07 -2.38 -2.62
CA SER A 117 -16.19 -3.51 -2.37
C SER A 117 -16.80 -4.82 -2.84
N ASP A 118 -18.10 -5.02 -2.63
CA ASP A 118 -18.83 -6.20 -3.10
C ASP A 118 -18.68 -6.33 -4.61
N ALA A 119 -18.97 -5.24 -5.33
CA ALA A 119 -18.85 -5.20 -6.79
C ALA A 119 -17.41 -5.44 -7.27
N TRP A 120 -16.41 -4.89 -6.57
CA TRP A 120 -15.00 -5.07 -6.94
C TRP A 120 -14.52 -6.50 -6.64
N MET A 121 -14.89 -7.05 -5.49
CA MET A 121 -14.55 -8.41 -5.08
C MET A 121 -15.19 -9.46 -5.99
N GLU A 122 -16.41 -9.23 -6.45
CA GLU A 122 -17.06 -10.06 -7.47
C GLU A 122 -16.28 -10.00 -8.80
N ARG A 123 -15.99 -8.80 -9.31
CA ARG A 123 -15.25 -8.61 -10.59
C ARG A 123 -13.82 -9.10 -10.54
N SER A 124 -13.20 -9.14 -9.37
CA SER A 124 -11.84 -9.68 -9.17
C SER A 124 -11.77 -11.20 -9.39
N GLY A 125 -12.91 -11.89 -9.45
CA GLY A 125 -12.98 -13.32 -9.73
C GLY A 125 -12.13 -14.16 -8.77
N SER A 126 -11.14 -14.88 -9.30
CA SER A 126 -10.22 -15.71 -8.54
C SER A 126 -8.87 -15.04 -8.24
N CYS A 127 -8.69 -13.76 -8.57
CA CYS A 127 -7.45 -13.06 -8.29
C CYS A 127 -7.19 -12.96 -6.77
N GLY A 128 -5.91 -12.97 -6.40
CA GLY A 128 -5.48 -12.67 -5.04
C GLY A 128 -5.76 -11.20 -4.70
N LEU A 129 -6.26 -10.94 -3.49
CA LEU A 129 -6.71 -9.61 -3.09
C LEU A 129 -5.65 -8.86 -2.31
N SER A 130 -5.57 -7.55 -2.53
CA SER A 130 -4.89 -6.61 -1.63
C SER A 130 -5.95 -5.84 -0.86
N ILE A 131 -5.93 -5.97 0.46
CA ILE A 131 -6.89 -5.34 1.37
C ILE A 131 -6.14 -4.34 2.23
N ASP A 132 -6.52 -3.07 2.15
CA ASP A 132 -6.00 -1.98 2.98
C ASP A 132 -7.13 -1.47 3.87
N ILE A 133 -7.03 -1.69 5.18
CA ILE A 133 -8.03 -1.21 6.16
C ILE A 133 -7.34 -0.19 7.06
N ASP A 134 -7.72 1.07 6.87
CA ASP A 134 -7.21 2.22 7.61
C ASP A 134 -8.37 3.01 8.22
N ILE A 135 -9.00 2.40 9.24
CA ILE A 135 -10.20 2.90 9.92
C ILE A 135 -9.90 2.97 11.41
N ASP A 136 -10.16 4.13 12.03
CA ASP A 136 -10.11 4.29 13.49
C ASP A 136 -11.47 4.45 14.16
N ASP A 137 -12.52 4.70 13.39
CA ASP A 137 -13.89 4.71 13.88
C ASP A 137 -14.36 3.27 14.12
N GLN A 138 -14.56 2.92 15.39
CA GLN A 138 -14.99 1.58 15.80
C GLN A 138 -16.35 1.19 15.20
N ARG A 139 -17.28 2.14 15.05
CA ARG A 139 -18.62 1.85 14.51
C ARG A 139 -18.53 1.49 13.04
N VAL A 140 -17.74 2.24 12.26
CA VAL A 140 -17.53 1.95 10.83
C VAL A 140 -16.86 0.59 10.66
N LEU A 141 -15.91 0.25 11.54
CA LEU A 141 -15.22 -1.04 11.49
C LEU A 141 -16.12 -2.21 11.90
N ASP A 142 -16.99 -2.03 12.90
CA ASP A 142 -18.01 -3.00 13.28
C ASP A 142 -18.97 -3.26 12.10
N GLU A 143 -19.43 -2.20 11.44
CA GLU A 143 -20.28 -2.31 10.25
C GLU A 143 -19.58 -3.06 9.11
N LEU A 144 -18.28 -2.82 8.89
CA LEU A 144 -17.51 -3.48 7.84
C LEU A 144 -17.21 -4.96 8.11
N LEU A 145 -16.85 -5.30 9.36
CA LEU A 145 -16.34 -6.62 9.72
C LEU A 145 -17.37 -7.56 10.34
N LEU A 146 -18.46 -7.03 10.92
CA LEU A 146 -19.40 -7.81 11.74
C LEU A 146 -20.83 -7.80 11.21
N MET A 147 -21.21 -6.85 10.36
CA MET A 147 -22.55 -6.85 9.79
C MET A 147 -22.62 -7.76 8.58
N GLU A 148 -23.49 -8.77 8.68
CA GLU A 148 -23.75 -9.69 7.58
C GLU A 148 -24.64 -9.03 6.50
N PRO A 149 -24.31 -9.19 5.20
CA PRO A 149 -23.17 -9.95 4.66
C PRO A 149 -21.86 -9.16 4.62
N SER A 150 -20.75 -9.74 5.12
CA SER A 150 -19.40 -9.12 5.03
C SER A 150 -18.55 -9.81 3.95
N THR A 151 -18.68 -9.36 2.70
CA THR A 151 -17.90 -9.89 1.56
C THR A 151 -16.38 -9.77 1.77
N VAL A 152 -15.96 -8.74 2.52
CA VAL A 152 -14.57 -8.53 2.90
C VAL A 152 -14.04 -9.73 3.67
N VAL A 153 -14.77 -10.16 4.69
CA VAL A 153 -14.41 -11.32 5.51
C VAL A 153 -14.52 -12.62 4.72
N ASP A 154 -15.53 -12.76 3.88
CA ASP A 154 -15.76 -13.98 3.06
C ASP A 154 -14.62 -14.24 2.05
N THR A 155 -13.97 -13.18 1.57
CA THR A 155 -12.87 -13.29 0.60
C THR A 155 -11.51 -13.50 1.23
N ARG A 156 -11.42 -13.70 2.56
CA ARG A 156 -10.17 -13.85 3.32
C ARG A 156 -9.23 -14.93 2.80
N SER A 157 -9.76 -16.01 2.25
CA SER A 157 -8.97 -17.09 1.66
C SER A 157 -8.13 -16.64 0.45
N ARG A 158 -8.53 -15.56 -0.23
CA ARG A 158 -7.87 -14.97 -1.40
C ARG A 158 -6.91 -13.82 -1.04
N TRP A 159 -6.83 -13.40 0.22
CA TRP A 159 -6.00 -12.26 0.61
C TRP A 159 -4.51 -12.59 0.42
N GLU A 160 -3.84 -11.80 -0.43
CA GLU A 160 -2.42 -11.93 -0.76
C GLU A 160 -1.59 -10.83 -0.08
N HIS A 161 -2.17 -9.62 0.04
CA HIS A 161 -1.58 -8.49 0.75
C HIS A 161 -2.59 -7.88 1.72
N LEU A 162 -2.16 -7.61 2.95
CA LEU A 162 -3.00 -6.98 3.97
C LEU A 162 -2.25 -5.80 4.57
N LYS A 163 -2.86 -4.60 4.50
CA LYS A 163 -2.47 -3.43 5.29
C LYS A 163 -3.55 -3.20 6.35
N LEU A 164 -3.17 -3.13 7.61
CA LEU A 164 -4.12 -3.09 8.72
C LEU A 164 -3.72 -2.06 9.78
N TRP A 165 -4.50 -0.99 9.86
CA TRP A 165 -4.33 0.15 10.77
C TRP A 165 -5.63 0.38 11.55
N VAL A 166 -5.95 -0.55 12.44
CA VAL A 166 -7.23 -0.59 13.17
C VAL A 166 -7.05 -0.44 14.69
N PRO A 167 -8.12 -0.11 15.44
CA PRO A 167 -8.11 -0.16 16.89
C PRO A 167 -7.80 -1.56 17.43
N PHE A 168 -7.13 -1.64 18.58
CA PHE A 168 -6.75 -2.91 19.21
C PHE A 168 -7.93 -3.87 19.43
N SER A 169 -9.12 -3.34 19.74
CA SER A 169 -10.33 -4.11 19.99
C SER A 169 -10.73 -5.02 18.82
N HIS A 170 -10.32 -4.71 17.59
CA HIS A 170 -10.77 -5.38 16.37
C HIS A 170 -9.74 -6.35 15.79
N LEU A 171 -8.53 -6.41 16.35
CA LEU A 171 -7.47 -7.29 15.86
C LEU A 171 -7.86 -8.78 15.92
N HIS A 172 -8.70 -9.17 16.87
CA HIS A 172 -9.14 -10.55 17.03
C HIS A 172 -9.91 -11.09 15.81
N HIS A 173 -10.52 -10.23 14.99
CA HIS A 173 -11.16 -10.63 13.72
C HIS A 173 -10.16 -11.18 12.70
N PHE A 174 -8.86 -10.89 12.88
CA PHE A 174 -7.76 -11.34 12.04
C PHE A 174 -6.97 -12.51 12.65
N ALA A 175 -7.54 -13.19 13.66
CA ALA A 175 -6.99 -14.42 14.25
C ALA A 175 -7.41 -15.70 13.49
N THR A 176 -7.90 -15.55 12.25
CA THR A 176 -8.36 -16.67 11.41
C THR A 176 -7.37 -16.95 10.28
N PRO A 177 -7.38 -18.16 9.69
CA PRO A 177 -6.40 -18.54 8.67
C PRO A 177 -6.47 -17.66 7.42
N MET A 178 -5.31 -17.22 6.94
CA MET A 178 -5.15 -16.48 5.69
C MET A 178 -4.12 -17.20 4.81
N PRO A 179 -4.53 -18.27 4.10
CA PRO A 179 -3.61 -19.23 3.49
C PRO A 179 -2.76 -18.66 2.36
N MET A 180 -3.24 -17.61 1.67
CA MET A 180 -2.57 -16.98 0.54
C MET A 180 -1.75 -15.73 0.92
N LEU A 181 -1.75 -15.32 2.19
CA LEU A 181 -1.14 -14.05 2.60
C LEU A 181 0.39 -14.09 2.42
N ARG A 182 0.90 -13.16 1.60
CA ARG A 182 2.33 -13.01 1.29
C ARG A 182 2.94 -11.77 1.93
N SER A 183 2.15 -10.71 2.09
CA SER A 183 2.58 -9.45 2.70
C SER A 183 1.61 -9.01 3.78
N LEU A 184 2.16 -8.65 4.94
CA LEU A 184 1.42 -8.05 6.05
C LEU A 184 2.08 -6.72 6.42
N ASP A 185 1.34 -5.63 6.41
CA ASP A 185 1.71 -4.36 6.99
C ASP A 185 0.70 -4.00 8.06
N SER A 186 1.10 -3.98 9.32
CA SER A 186 0.14 -3.69 10.37
C SER A 186 0.72 -2.92 11.54
N ALA A 187 -0.06 -1.92 11.94
CA ALA A 187 0.12 -1.18 13.17
C ALA A 187 -1.19 -1.19 13.96
N MET A 188 -1.08 -1.15 15.28
CA MET A 188 -2.25 -0.91 16.12
C MET A 188 -2.43 0.59 16.33
N ARG A 189 -3.63 1.12 16.09
CA ARG A 189 -3.96 2.49 16.51
C ARG A 189 -4.24 2.49 18.01
N PHE A 190 -3.71 3.50 18.73
CA PHE A 190 -3.99 3.64 20.16
C PHE A 190 -5.48 3.92 20.37
N SER A 191 -6.20 2.95 20.96
CA SER A 191 -7.55 3.18 21.45
C SER A 191 -7.49 4.03 22.72
N ARG A 192 -8.32 5.07 22.82
CA ARG A 192 -8.52 5.83 24.06
C ARG A 192 -9.14 4.98 25.18
N ASN A 193 -9.67 3.81 24.85
CA ASN A 193 -10.35 2.90 25.77
C ASN A 193 -9.56 1.60 25.89
N THR A 194 -8.72 1.49 26.93
CA THR A 194 -7.71 0.44 27.16
C THR A 194 -8.25 -0.81 27.86
N ALA A 195 -9.57 -0.98 27.94
CA ALA A 195 -10.19 -2.06 28.72
C ALA A 195 -10.10 -3.45 28.06
N TYR A 196 -9.82 -3.52 26.75
CA TYR A 196 -9.72 -4.79 26.03
C TYR A 196 -8.29 -5.30 26.06
N SER A 197 -8.04 -6.35 26.84
CA SER A 197 -6.84 -7.18 26.73
C SER A 197 -7.25 -8.47 26.02
N PHE A 198 -7.06 -8.54 24.71
CA PHE A 198 -7.22 -9.79 23.98
C PHE A 198 -5.97 -10.65 24.21
N LYS A 199 -6.19 -11.91 24.62
CA LYS A 199 -5.11 -12.83 24.99
C LYS A 199 -4.58 -13.62 23.79
N ASP A 200 -5.42 -13.90 22.80
CA ASP A 200 -5.02 -14.81 21.74
C ASP A 200 -4.13 -14.12 20.69
N PRO A 201 -3.19 -14.85 20.10
CA PRO A 201 -2.39 -14.32 19.03
C PRO A 201 -3.22 -14.07 17.77
N VAL A 202 -2.82 -13.08 16.99
CA VAL A 202 -3.39 -12.75 15.69
C VAL A 202 -2.47 -13.18 14.55
N PHE A 203 -3.03 -13.30 13.34
CA PHE A 203 -2.34 -13.81 12.15
C PHE A 203 -1.80 -15.23 12.31
N THR A 204 -2.61 -16.11 12.90
CA THR A 204 -2.34 -17.55 12.96
C THR A 204 -2.53 -18.15 11.56
N GLU A 205 -1.73 -19.16 11.21
CA GLU A 205 -1.87 -19.91 9.95
C GLU A 205 -1.74 -19.07 8.66
N VAL A 206 -0.62 -18.34 8.54
CA VAL A 206 -0.23 -17.55 7.35
C VAL A 206 0.99 -18.18 6.64
N PRO A 207 0.87 -19.38 6.05
CA PRO A 207 2.01 -20.22 5.66
C PRO A 207 2.86 -19.68 4.50
N GLN A 208 2.33 -18.74 3.71
CA GLN A 208 2.97 -18.13 2.54
C GLN A 208 3.57 -16.75 2.83
N LEU A 209 3.54 -16.30 4.08
CA LEU A 209 3.97 -14.95 4.46
C LEU A 209 5.49 -14.79 4.25
N ARG A 210 5.87 -13.73 3.55
CA ARG A 210 7.27 -13.42 3.17
C ARG A 210 7.72 -12.02 3.54
N THR A 211 6.78 -11.08 3.54
CA THR A 211 7.03 -9.66 3.81
C THR A 211 6.18 -9.21 4.99
N VAL A 212 6.82 -8.61 5.98
CA VAL A 212 6.17 -8.17 7.21
C VAL A 212 6.64 -6.78 7.59
N VAL A 213 5.70 -5.87 7.83
CA VAL A 213 5.91 -4.56 8.47
C VAL A 213 5.10 -4.56 9.76
N LEU A 214 5.77 -4.42 10.90
CA LEU A 214 5.13 -4.42 12.21
C LEU A 214 5.56 -3.21 13.02
N TYR A 215 4.60 -2.67 13.76
CA TYR A 215 4.84 -1.62 14.75
C TYR A 215 4.84 -2.20 16.16
N ARG A 216 5.60 -1.54 17.05
CA ARG A 216 5.87 -1.92 18.46
C ARG A 216 4.73 -2.66 19.16
N ASN A 217 3.54 -2.10 19.09
CA ASN A 217 2.39 -2.53 19.87
C ASN A 217 1.76 -3.85 19.39
N LEU A 218 1.95 -4.23 18.14
CA LEU A 218 1.41 -5.46 17.59
C LEU A 218 2.32 -6.67 17.82
N ILE A 219 3.64 -6.46 17.87
CA ILE A 219 4.65 -7.53 17.93
C ILE A 219 4.44 -8.55 19.06
N PRO A 220 4.08 -8.19 20.30
CA PRO A 220 3.81 -9.19 21.35
C PRO A 220 2.60 -10.08 21.08
N LYS A 221 1.78 -9.77 20.08
CA LYS A 221 0.48 -10.39 19.82
C LYS A 221 0.43 -11.20 18.53
N VAL A 222 1.50 -11.24 17.74
CA VAL A 222 1.52 -11.99 16.47
C VAL A 222 2.18 -13.35 16.63
N THR A 223 1.69 -14.34 15.89
CA THR A 223 2.36 -15.64 15.73
C THR A 223 2.67 -15.86 14.25
N LEU A 224 3.83 -15.38 13.82
CA LEU A 224 4.24 -15.40 12.41
C LEU A 224 5.25 -16.52 12.12
N PRO A 225 5.29 -17.05 10.88
CA PRO A 225 6.33 -17.99 10.45
C PRO A 225 7.65 -17.25 10.19
N TRP A 226 8.29 -16.76 11.25
CA TRP A 226 9.53 -15.95 11.21
C TRP A 226 10.61 -16.54 10.29
N THR A 227 10.76 -17.86 10.28
CA THR A 227 11.76 -18.56 9.48
C THR A 227 11.54 -18.47 7.97
N LYS A 228 10.32 -18.19 7.50
CA LYS A 228 9.99 -18.08 6.08
C LYS A 228 10.10 -16.64 5.55
N LEU A 229 10.29 -15.67 6.42
CA LEU A 229 10.33 -14.25 6.05
C LEU A 229 11.60 -13.93 5.25
N THR A 230 11.41 -13.15 4.19
CA THR A 230 12.46 -12.62 3.32
C THR A 230 12.63 -11.12 3.45
N SER A 231 11.57 -10.42 3.90
CA SER A 231 11.58 -8.98 4.14
C SER A 231 10.92 -8.68 5.48
N LEU A 232 11.62 -7.97 6.36
CA LEU A 232 11.12 -7.60 7.68
C LEU A 232 11.37 -6.12 7.97
N THR A 233 10.30 -5.41 8.30
CA THR A 233 10.34 -4.04 8.82
C THR A 233 9.79 -4.02 10.23
N LEU A 234 10.57 -3.52 11.18
CA LEU A 234 10.20 -3.40 12.58
C LEU A 234 10.27 -1.92 13.00
N ASN A 235 9.13 -1.34 13.37
CA ASN A 235 9.00 0.06 13.75
C ASN A 235 8.83 0.25 15.25
N CYS A 236 9.60 1.20 15.81
CA CYS A 236 9.60 1.58 17.22
C CYS A 236 9.91 0.41 18.17
N VAL A 237 10.74 -0.55 17.79
CA VAL A 237 10.93 -1.80 18.57
C VAL A 237 12.07 -1.68 19.58
N GLY A 238 11.92 -2.28 20.76
CA GLY A 238 12.99 -2.41 21.75
C GLY A 238 14.11 -3.32 21.27
N LYS A 239 15.36 -3.01 21.64
CA LYS A 239 16.56 -3.67 21.09
C LYS A 239 16.60 -5.18 21.35
N ASN A 240 16.22 -5.63 22.55
CA ASN A 240 16.30 -7.04 22.93
C ASN A 240 15.20 -7.86 22.21
N ARG A 241 14.01 -7.29 22.08
CA ARG A 241 12.92 -7.90 21.30
C ARG A 241 13.30 -8.01 19.82
N CYS A 242 13.85 -6.95 19.26
CA CYS A 242 14.37 -6.95 17.89
C CYS A 242 15.41 -8.06 17.70
N ALA A 243 16.41 -8.14 18.58
CA ALA A 243 17.43 -9.19 18.55
C ALA A 243 16.84 -10.61 18.56
N ARG A 244 15.84 -10.88 19.41
CA ARG A 244 15.15 -12.18 19.48
C ARG A 244 14.34 -12.50 18.22
N ILE A 245 13.76 -11.50 17.57
CA ILE A 245 13.05 -11.70 16.30
C ILE A 245 14.05 -11.99 15.19
N LEU A 246 15.13 -11.21 15.10
CA LEU A 246 16.17 -11.42 14.08
C LEU A 246 16.78 -12.83 14.17
N ALA A 247 17.02 -13.33 15.38
CA ALA A 247 17.50 -14.69 15.61
C ALA A 247 16.58 -15.79 15.05
N GLN A 248 15.29 -15.51 14.83
CA GLN A 248 14.31 -16.44 14.28
C GLN A 248 14.11 -16.29 12.77
N THR A 249 14.87 -15.40 12.11
CA THR A 249 14.63 -14.99 10.72
C THR A 249 15.85 -15.22 9.80
N PRO A 250 16.37 -16.46 9.68
CA PRO A 250 17.61 -16.74 8.96
C PRO A 250 17.54 -16.47 7.44
N ASN A 251 16.34 -16.44 6.86
CA ASN A 251 16.13 -16.29 5.41
C ASN A 251 15.87 -14.83 4.99
N LEU A 252 16.10 -13.85 5.86
CA LEU A 252 15.94 -12.45 5.50
C LEU A 252 16.93 -12.03 4.42
N VAL A 253 16.42 -11.30 3.43
CA VAL A 253 17.15 -10.64 2.35
C VAL A 253 17.14 -9.13 2.55
N LEU A 254 16.00 -8.59 3.04
CA LEU A 254 15.80 -7.19 3.38
C LEU A 254 15.39 -7.05 4.83
N CYS A 255 16.05 -6.17 5.58
CA CYS A 255 15.70 -5.86 6.96
C CYS A 255 15.71 -4.34 7.19
N VAL A 256 14.61 -3.80 7.70
CA VAL A 256 14.46 -2.38 8.05
C VAL A 256 14.09 -2.30 9.54
N LEU A 257 14.96 -1.68 10.32
CA LEU A 257 14.80 -1.57 11.76
C LEU A 257 14.76 -0.10 12.15
N ASN A 258 13.64 0.32 12.73
CA ASN A 258 13.51 1.59 13.41
C ASN A 258 13.36 1.33 14.91
N LEU A 259 14.45 1.50 15.66
CA LEU A 259 14.53 1.15 17.06
C LEU A 259 14.01 2.29 17.95
N ALA A 260 13.38 1.93 19.06
CA ALA A 260 12.94 2.92 20.05
C ALA A 260 14.10 3.36 20.98
N LEU A 261 13.99 4.57 21.53
CA LEU A 261 14.97 5.16 22.46
C LEU A 261 14.98 4.49 23.84
N TYR A 262 13.84 3.96 24.26
CA TYR A 262 13.65 3.38 25.58
C TYR A 262 12.90 2.05 25.48
N ASP A 263 13.25 1.10 26.34
CA ASP A 263 12.48 -0.12 26.56
C ASP A 263 11.20 0.23 27.38
N GLU A 264 10.29 1.01 26.79
CA GLU A 264 9.04 1.38 27.47
C GLU A 264 8.03 0.22 27.42
N PHE A 265 7.46 -0.12 28.58
CA PHE A 265 6.39 -1.10 28.79
C PHE A 265 6.63 -2.51 28.19
N GLY A 266 7.32 -3.37 28.95
CA GLY A 266 7.29 -4.83 28.75
C GLY A 266 8.54 -5.49 28.16
N ASP A 267 9.53 -4.71 27.72
CA ASP A 267 10.79 -5.24 27.18
C ASP A 267 11.95 -5.29 28.19
N GLY A 268 11.84 -4.60 29.33
CA GLY A 268 12.90 -4.52 30.35
C GLY A 268 13.29 -5.85 31.01
N GLY A 269 12.51 -6.92 30.80
CA GLY A 269 12.82 -8.28 31.27
C GLY A 269 13.38 -9.20 30.18
N LEU A 270 13.43 -8.77 28.91
CA LEU A 270 13.96 -9.60 27.83
C LEU A 270 15.48 -9.56 27.82
N THR A 271 16.11 -10.71 28.01
CA THR A 271 17.54 -10.86 27.77
C THR A 271 17.82 -10.95 26.27
N PRO A 272 18.96 -10.42 25.80
CA PRO A 272 19.41 -10.67 24.43
C PRO A 272 19.66 -12.17 24.23
N PRO A 273 19.57 -12.68 22.99
CA PRO A 273 19.93 -14.06 22.70
C PRO A 273 21.37 -14.35 23.14
N GLU A 274 21.59 -15.51 23.75
CA GLU A 274 22.91 -15.94 24.24
C GLU A 274 23.92 -16.16 23.11
N GLN A 275 23.42 -16.48 21.91
CA GLN A 275 24.20 -16.69 20.70
C GLN A 275 24.14 -15.45 19.80
N GLY A 276 25.22 -15.21 19.06
CA GLY A 276 25.25 -14.16 18.04
C GLY A 276 24.19 -14.39 16.97
N ILE A 277 23.68 -13.30 16.39
CA ILE A 277 22.61 -13.35 15.40
C ILE A 277 23.24 -13.51 14.02
N VAL A 278 22.98 -14.63 13.36
CA VAL A 278 23.49 -14.91 12.02
C VAL A 278 22.37 -14.77 11.00
N LEU A 279 22.54 -13.88 10.02
CA LEU A 279 21.58 -13.64 8.94
C LEU A 279 22.29 -13.88 7.60
N PRO A 280 22.39 -15.15 7.16
CA PRO A 280 23.25 -15.56 6.05
C PRO A 280 22.82 -15.01 4.69
N CYS A 281 21.52 -14.77 4.50
CA CYS A 281 20.96 -14.34 3.22
C CYS A 281 20.75 -12.82 3.13
N LEU A 282 21.10 -12.06 4.17
CA LEU A 282 20.74 -10.65 4.25
C LEU A 282 21.60 -9.82 3.29
N GLU A 283 20.95 -9.21 2.29
CA GLU A 283 21.62 -8.39 1.28
C GLU A 283 21.51 -6.89 1.57
N SER A 284 20.42 -6.46 2.22
CA SER A 284 20.13 -5.04 2.46
C SER A 284 19.61 -4.83 3.88
N MET A 285 20.27 -3.94 4.62
CA MET A 285 19.88 -3.57 5.99
C MET A 285 19.73 -2.07 6.12
N VAL A 286 18.65 -1.63 6.76
CA VAL A 286 18.42 -0.25 7.17
C VAL A 286 18.26 -0.22 8.69
N LEU A 287 19.07 0.57 9.38
CA LEU A 287 19.05 0.70 10.83
C LEU A 287 18.91 2.18 11.24
N THR A 288 17.74 2.50 11.77
CA THR A 288 17.37 3.83 12.22
C THR A 288 16.81 3.78 13.65
N GLN A 289 16.60 4.96 14.20
CA GLN A 289 16.09 5.16 15.54
C GLN A 289 15.01 6.25 15.56
N GLU A 290 13.99 6.04 16.41
CA GLU A 290 12.91 6.98 16.65
C GLU A 290 13.41 8.24 17.38
N ASN A 291 12.96 9.41 16.93
CA ASN A 291 13.42 10.71 17.42
C ASN A 291 12.45 11.27 18.46
N ARG A 292 12.83 11.28 19.74
CA ARG A 292 12.07 12.03 20.78
C ARG A 292 12.90 12.97 21.66
N SER A 293 14.23 12.94 21.62
CA SER A 293 15.03 14.00 22.26
C SER A 293 16.50 14.02 21.80
N ARG A 294 17.07 15.22 21.66
CA ARG A 294 18.49 15.48 21.37
C ARG A 294 19.45 15.11 22.53
N TRP A 295 18.91 14.65 23.67
CA TRP A 295 19.64 14.48 24.94
C TRP A 295 19.72 13.04 25.44
N SER A 296 19.20 12.05 24.71
CA SER A 296 19.29 10.66 25.18
C SER A 296 20.65 10.05 24.81
N MET A 297 21.40 9.63 25.84
CA MET A 297 22.59 8.80 25.67
C MET A 297 22.11 7.39 25.29
N PHE A 298 22.13 7.07 24.00
CA PHE A 298 21.76 5.76 23.51
C PHE A 298 22.69 4.67 24.09
N LYS A 299 22.12 3.72 24.84
CA LYS A 299 22.80 2.45 25.19
C LYS A 299 22.49 1.43 24.11
N GLY A 300 23.18 1.57 22.99
CA GLY A 300 22.69 1.13 21.69
C GLY A 300 22.57 -0.37 21.43
N PHE A 301 21.81 -0.68 20.37
CA PHE A 301 21.87 -1.98 19.70
C PHE A 301 23.28 -2.17 19.13
N ASN A 302 23.97 -3.22 19.55
CA ASN A 302 25.35 -3.44 19.14
C ASN A 302 25.38 -4.15 17.78
N LEU A 303 25.87 -3.47 16.74
CA LEU A 303 26.06 -4.03 15.40
C LEU A 303 26.99 -5.25 15.41
N ASP A 304 27.96 -5.31 16.31
CA ASP A 304 28.85 -6.47 16.43
C ASP A 304 28.09 -7.73 16.88
N SER A 305 26.85 -7.64 17.36
CA SER A 305 26.05 -8.85 17.66
C SER A 305 25.56 -9.58 16.40
N LEU A 306 25.64 -8.93 15.24
CA LEU A 306 25.20 -9.45 13.95
C LEU A 306 26.35 -10.05 13.15
N VAL A 307 26.08 -11.16 12.46
CA VAL A 307 26.94 -11.75 11.44
C VAL A 307 26.14 -11.86 10.15
N VAL A 308 26.45 -11.00 9.19
CA VAL A 308 25.66 -10.78 7.95
C VAL A 308 26.53 -10.94 6.70
N PRO A 309 26.96 -12.17 6.36
CA PRO A 309 28.01 -12.40 5.35
C PRO A 309 27.62 -11.98 3.93
N SER A 310 26.33 -11.95 3.60
CA SER A 310 25.84 -11.59 2.27
C SER A 310 25.51 -10.10 2.11
N LEU A 311 25.79 -9.26 3.12
CA LEU A 311 25.36 -7.86 3.12
C LEU A 311 26.04 -7.05 2.02
N ARG A 312 25.23 -6.40 1.17
CA ARG A 312 25.68 -5.55 0.07
C ARG A 312 25.35 -4.08 0.28
N ARG A 313 24.25 -3.79 0.98
CA ARG A 313 23.79 -2.42 1.24
C ARG A 313 23.50 -2.23 2.72
N LEU A 314 24.12 -1.21 3.32
CA LEU A 314 23.87 -0.79 4.69
C LEU A 314 23.48 0.68 4.72
N GLU A 315 22.28 0.95 5.21
CA GLU A 315 21.86 2.30 5.59
C GLU A 315 21.78 2.35 7.12
N VAL A 316 22.52 3.26 7.77
CA VAL A 316 22.63 3.27 9.22
C VAL A 316 22.72 4.69 9.76
N GLN A 317 22.00 4.98 10.84
CA GLN A 317 22.17 6.24 11.56
C GLN A 317 23.54 6.30 12.25
N GLU A 318 24.22 7.45 12.14
CA GLU A 318 25.60 7.62 12.62
C GLU A 318 25.77 7.28 14.12
N GLU A 319 24.73 7.47 14.92
CA GLU A 319 24.68 7.14 16.35
C GLU A 319 24.95 5.68 16.66
N PHE A 320 24.61 4.76 15.76
CA PHE A 320 24.92 3.33 15.92
C PHE A 320 26.40 3.00 15.75
N LEU A 321 27.17 3.91 15.15
CA LEU A 321 28.60 3.73 14.88
C LEU A 321 29.49 4.47 15.89
N LYS A 322 28.92 5.40 16.66
CA LYS A 322 29.64 6.14 17.73
C LYS A 322 30.16 5.18 18.83
N PRO A 323 31.28 5.52 19.50
CA PRO A 323 32.02 6.77 19.43
C PRO A 323 32.99 6.89 18.25
N ASN A 324 33.38 5.76 17.62
CA ASN A 324 34.35 5.76 16.52
C ASN A 324 33.73 5.15 15.25
N PRO A 325 33.08 5.96 14.41
CA PRO A 325 32.21 5.42 13.36
C PRO A 325 32.91 4.56 12.31
N VAL A 326 34.09 5.00 11.85
CA VAL A 326 34.89 4.28 10.86
C VAL A 326 35.39 2.94 11.43
N ALA A 327 35.91 2.95 12.67
CA ALA A 327 36.40 1.74 13.31
C ALA A 327 35.28 0.73 13.61
N SER A 328 34.11 1.21 14.07
CA SER A 328 32.93 0.37 14.31
C SER A 328 32.45 -0.29 13.02
N LEU A 329 32.41 0.46 11.91
CA LEU A 329 32.03 -0.09 10.61
C LEU A 329 33.08 -1.09 10.09
N GLN A 330 34.37 -0.82 10.28
CA GLN A 330 35.44 -1.74 9.91
C GLN A 330 35.39 -3.04 10.71
N SER A 331 35.14 -2.97 12.02
CA SER A 331 34.92 -4.14 12.89
C SER A 331 33.75 -4.98 12.39
N PHE A 332 32.62 -4.34 12.12
CA PHE A 332 31.42 -4.99 11.62
C PHE A 332 31.62 -5.72 10.28
N ILE A 333 32.28 -5.05 9.31
CA ILE A 333 32.61 -5.64 8.00
C ILE A 333 33.55 -6.84 8.18
N SER A 334 34.62 -6.67 8.98
CA SER A 334 35.63 -7.71 9.20
C SER A 334 35.02 -8.93 9.89
N LYS A 335 34.15 -8.72 10.88
CA LYS A 335 33.46 -9.78 11.61
C LYS A 335 32.44 -10.52 10.76
N SER A 336 31.67 -9.80 9.95
CA SER A 336 30.65 -10.39 9.08
C SER A 336 31.25 -11.06 7.84
N GLY A 337 32.44 -10.66 7.41
CA GLY A 337 33.06 -11.12 6.17
C GLY A 337 32.29 -10.69 4.93
N CYS A 338 31.54 -9.60 5.01
CA CYS A 338 30.62 -9.18 3.96
C CYS A 338 31.30 -8.35 2.87
N ALA A 339 30.80 -8.49 1.63
CA ALA A 339 31.25 -7.72 0.47
C ALA A 339 30.37 -6.48 0.26
N LEU A 340 30.42 -5.56 1.22
CA LEU A 340 29.60 -4.36 1.23
C LEU A 340 29.91 -3.48 0.00
N ARG A 341 28.86 -3.06 -0.72
CA ARG A 341 28.97 -2.24 -1.95
C ARG A 341 28.53 -0.81 -1.73
N GLU A 342 27.51 -0.62 -0.91
CA GLU A 342 26.90 0.69 -0.65
C GLU A 342 26.72 0.89 0.85
N VAL A 343 27.17 2.04 1.32
CA VAL A 343 26.94 2.52 2.68
C VAL A 343 26.28 3.89 2.61
N CYS A 344 25.14 4.03 3.27
CA CYS A 344 24.47 5.30 3.47
C CYS A 344 24.47 5.64 4.96
N ILE A 345 25.19 6.70 5.32
CA ILE A 345 25.19 7.23 6.69
C ILE A 345 24.04 8.23 6.82
N ILE A 346 23.16 8.01 7.79
CA ILE A 346 22.08 8.93 8.11
C ILE A 346 22.48 9.78 9.31
N GLY A 347 22.52 11.11 9.15
CA GLY A 347 22.92 12.04 10.20
C GLY A 347 22.08 13.32 10.23
N ASP A 348 22.13 14.04 11.35
CA ASP A 348 21.52 15.38 11.50
C ASP A 348 22.34 16.47 10.79
N ILE A 349 23.63 16.24 10.62
CA ILE A 349 24.60 17.15 10.00
C ILE A 349 25.33 16.36 8.93
N ILE A 350 25.89 17.05 7.93
CA ILE A 350 26.77 16.43 6.94
C ILE A 350 27.91 15.71 7.67
N THR A 351 27.89 14.39 7.67
CA THR A 351 28.99 13.56 8.17
C THR A 351 30.24 13.78 7.32
N ASP A 352 31.42 13.72 7.93
CA ASP A 352 32.69 13.69 7.20
C ASP A 352 32.80 12.41 6.36
N LEU A 353 32.28 12.47 5.14
CA LEU A 353 32.32 11.40 4.16
C LEU A 353 33.75 11.12 3.67
N GLU A 354 34.69 12.05 3.81
CA GLU A 354 36.07 11.84 3.37
C GLU A 354 36.75 10.78 4.23
N SER A 355 36.51 10.80 5.55
CA SER A 355 36.98 9.75 6.46
C SER A 355 36.48 8.35 6.07
N TYR A 356 35.20 8.22 5.67
CA TYR A 356 34.66 6.94 5.20
C TYR A 356 35.23 6.52 3.83
N ARG A 357 35.32 7.45 2.88
CA ARG A 357 35.86 7.16 1.53
C ARG A 357 37.34 6.80 1.58
N GLY A 358 38.10 7.44 2.47
CA GLY A 358 39.52 7.11 2.71
C GLY A 358 39.69 5.72 3.32
N ALA A 359 38.86 5.34 4.28
CA ALA A 359 38.91 4.02 4.91
C ALA A 359 38.34 2.89 4.02
N PHE A 360 37.39 3.20 3.14
CA PHE A 360 36.65 2.22 2.33
C PHE A 360 36.60 2.61 0.85
N PRO A 361 37.73 2.61 0.13
CA PRO A 361 37.80 3.10 -1.26
C PRO A 361 37.00 2.28 -2.27
N SER A 362 36.69 1.02 -1.96
CA SER A 362 35.89 0.12 -2.81
C SER A 362 34.38 0.19 -2.55
N ILE A 363 33.94 0.97 -1.56
CA ILE A 363 32.55 1.06 -1.11
C ILE A 363 31.98 2.41 -1.54
N SER A 364 30.79 2.41 -2.14
CA SER A 364 30.06 3.64 -2.44
C SER A 364 29.49 4.25 -1.16
N CYS A 365 30.14 5.29 -0.64
CA CYS A 365 29.72 6.00 0.57
C CYS A 365 28.88 7.23 0.21
N SER A 366 27.66 7.27 0.75
CA SER A 366 26.71 8.37 0.63
C SER A 366 26.27 8.85 2.01
N HIS A 367 25.81 10.09 2.08
CA HIS A 367 25.20 10.65 3.28
C HIS A 367 23.78 11.09 2.96
N ARG A 368 22.85 10.80 3.87
CA ARG A 368 21.48 11.28 3.82
C ARG A 368 21.23 12.12 5.06
N ILE A 369 20.94 13.41 4.86
CA ILE A 369 20.47 14.26 5.96
C ILE A 369 19.12 13.70 6.41
N ARG A 370 18.93 13.55 7.71
CA ARG A 370 17.62 13.16 8.26
C ARG A 370 16.55 14.11 7.74
N SER A 371 15.56 13.58 7.02
CA SER A 371 14.35 14.34 6.77
C SER A 371 13.67 14.55 8.12
N SER A 372 13.41 15.80 8.49
CA SER A 372 12.43 16.14 9.53
C SER A 372 11.04 15.73 9.02
N GLY A 373 10.73 14.44 9.12
CA GLY A 373 9.43 13.88 8.76
C GLY A 373 8.43 14.29 9.84
N SER A 374 7.44 15.07 9.39
CA SER A 374 6.26 15.60 10.07
C SER A 374 5.42 14.57 10.81
#